data_AF-A0AAW8AS39-F1
#
_entry.id   AF-A0AAW8AS39-F1
#
_cell.length_a   1.000
_cell.length_b   1.000
_cell.length_c   1.000
_cell.angle_alpha   90.00
_cell.angle_beta   90.00
_cell.angle_gamma   90.00
#
_symmetry.space_group_name_H-M   'P 1'
#
loop_
_entity.id
_entity.type
_entity.pdbx_description
1 polymer ?
#
loop_
_entity_poly.entity_id
_entity_poly.type
_entity_poly.pdbx_seq_one_letter_code
_entity_poly.pdbx_strand_id
1 'polypeptide(L)'
;PQVIVLERLSLAHLELLAQRAEQEMGRPLPLDGPARDALLELADGDGRALLNLVAQVMGWQVSGKLDPKALSSRLMRRAAQYDK
;
A
#
# COMPACT_ATOMS: atom_id res chain seq x y z
N PRO A 1 13.04 -12.30 28.22
CA PRO A 1 12.39 -11.79 27.00
C PRO A 1 12.56 -10.27 26.89
N GLN A 2 13.41 -9.81 25.97
CA GLN A 2 13.44 -8.39 25.62
C GLN A 2 12.18 -8.09 24.81
N VAL A 3 11.36 -7.16 25.32
CA VAL A 3 10.22 -6.63 24.59
C VAL A 3 10.77 -5.53 23.69
N ILE A 4 10.75 -5.75 22.38
CA ILE A 4 11.10 -4.73 21.40
C ILE A 4 9.86 -3.86 21.20
N VAL A 5 9.96 -2.59 21.54
CA VAL A 5 8.95 -1.59 21.19
C VAL A 5 9.23 -1.14 19.77
N LEU A 6 8.33 -1.46 18.85
CA LEU A 6 8.41 -1.01 17.46
C LEU A 6 7.72 0.34 17.35
N GLU A 7 8.46 1.36 16.91
CA GLU A 7 7.90 2.67 16.61
C GLU A 7 7.17 2.65 15.26
N ARG A 8 6.10 3.44 15.17
CA ARG A 8 5.36 3.62 13.92
C ARG A 8 6.28 4.23 12.86
N LEU A 9 6.28 3.66 11.67
CA LEU A 9 7.03 4.22 10.55
C LEU A 9 6.42 5.56 10.14
N SER A 10 7.29 6.54 9.87
CA SER A 10 6.87 7.79 9.25
C SER A 10 6.44 7.55 7.80
N LEU A 11 5.64 8.47 7.24
CA LEU A 11 5.26 8.43 5.83
C LEU A 11 6.49 8.35 4.90
N ALA A 12 7.60 9.02 5.25
CA ALA A 12 8.84 8.94 4.49
C ALA A 12 9.47 7.54 4.50
N HIS A 13 9.44 6.84 5.64
CA HIS A 13 9.94 5.47 5.72
C HIS A 13 9.03 4.47 4.98
N LEU A 14 7.72 4.66 5.07
CA LEU A 14 6.74 3.90 4.31
C LEU A 14 6.94 4.12 2.80
N GLU A 15 7.17 5.35 2.38
CA GLU A 15 7.44 5.69 0.99
C GLU A 15 8.69 5.00 0.44
N LEU A 16 9.79 5.00 1.19
CA LEU A 16 11.00 4.25 0.83
C LEU A 16 10.74 2.74 0.72
N LEU A 17 9.87 2.19 1.58
CA LEU A 17 9.49 0.78 1.52
C LEU A 17 8.65 0.48 0.28
N ALA A 18 7.73 1.38 -0.08
CA ALA A 18 6.95 1.28 -1.32
C ALA A 18 7.86 1.32 -2.55
N GLN A 19 8.83 2.26 -2.60
CA GLN A 19 9.79 2.35 -3.71
C GLN A 19 10.63 1.08 -3.87
N ARG A 20 11.07 0.46 -2.77
CA ARG A 20 11.75 -0.84 -2.83
C ARG A 20 10.85 -1.93 -3.38
N ALA A 21 9.58 -1.99 -2.96
CA ALA A 21 8.64 -2.95 -3.49
C ALA A 21 8.37 -2.75 -4.99
N GLU A 22 8.35 -1.50 -5.47
CA GLU A 22 8.26 -1.17 -6.91
C GLU A 22 9.50 -1.68 -7.68
N GLN A 23 10.70 -1.50 -7.11
CA GLN A 23 11.96 -1.98 -7.68
C GLN A 23 11.99 -3.51 -7.78
N GLU A 24 11.63 -4.22 -6.71
CA GLU A 24 11.58 -5.68 -6.67
C GLU A 24 10.57 -6.26 -7.67
N MET A 25 9.47 -5.55 -7.91
CA MET A 25 8.43 -5.93 -8.86
C MET A 25 8.73 -5.49 -10.30
N GLY A 26 9.77 -4.69 -10.52
CA GLY A 26 10.18 -4.20 -11.84
C GLY A 26 9.19 -3.25 -12.52
N ARG A 27 8.25 -2.67 -11.78
CA ARG A 27 7.27 -1.70 -12.31
C ARG A 27 6.74 -0.77 -11.21
N PRO A 28 6.38 0.48 -11.55
CA PRO A 28 5.81 1.40 -10.58
C PRO A 28 4.39 1.00 -10.18
N LEU A 29 3.97 1.43 -9.00
CA LEU A 29 2.59 1.36 -8.56
C LEU A 29 1.70 2.13 -9.55
N PRO A 30 0.57 1.57 -9.98
CA PRO A 30 -0.35 2.26 -10.86
C PRO A 30 -1.24 3.23 -10.06
N LEU A 31 -0.62 4.14 -9.32
CA LEU A 31 -1.26 5.15 -8.49
C LEU A 31 -0.83 6.54 -8.97
N ASP A 32 -1.72 7.53 -8.85
CA ASP A 32 -1.34 8.92 -8.91
C ASP A 32 -0.77 9.41 -7.56
N GLY A 33 -0.31 10.67 -7.51
CA GLY A 33 0.27 11.23 -6.29
C GLY A 33 -0.69 11.14 -5.08
N PRO A 34 -1.92 11.68 -5.20
CA PRO A 34 -2.91 11.59 -4.13
C PRO A 34 -3.25 10.14 -3.71
N ALA A 35 -3.35 9.21 -4.65
CA ALA A 35 -3.65 7.81 -4.33
C ALA A 35 -2.47 7.12 -3.64
N ARG A 36 -1.25 7.51 -3.97
CA ARG A 36 -0.04 7.06 -3.26
C ARG A 36 -0.05 7.54 -1.82
N ASP A 37 -0.32 8.82 -1.59
CA ASP A 37 -0.42 9.38 -0.24
C ASP A 37 -1.48 8.65 0.58
N ALA A 38 -2.66 8.45 0.00
CA ALA A 38 -3.74 7.68 0.64
C ALA A 38 -3.34 6.24 0.97
N LEU A 39 -2.56 5.56 0.11
CA LEU A 39 -2.05 4.22 0.38
C LEU A 39 -1.12 4.19 1.59
N LEU A 40 -0.23 5.18 1.72
CA LEU A 40 0.71 5.30 2.83
C LEU A 40 -0.02 5.61 4.14
N GLU A 41 -1.03 6.48 4.11
CA GLU A 41 -1.88 6.78 5.27
C GLU A 41 -2.66 5.54 5.74
N LEU A 42 -3.18 4.73 4.80
CA LEU A 42 -3.88 3.48 5.12
C LEU A 42 -3.01 2.43 5.79
N ALA A 43 -1.69 2.49 5.60
CA ALA A 43 -0.75 1.60 6.29
C ALA A 43 -0.58 1.97 7.78
N ASP A 44 -1.00 3.16 8.21
CA ASP A 44 -0.99 3.61 9.61
C ASP A 44 0.37 3.45 10.32
N GLY A 45 1.48 3.59 9.58
CA GLY A 45 2.84 3.41 10.11
C GLY A 45 3.29 1.94 10.24
N ASP A 46 2.50 0.98 9.77
CA ASP A 46 2.85 -0.43 9.71
C ASP A 46 3.41 -0.79 8.31
N GLY A 47 4.69 -1.14 8.26
CA GLY A 47 5.36 -1.52 7.01
C GLY A 47 4.85 -2.84 6.42
N ARG A 48 4.39 -3.79 7.25
CA ARG A 48 3.78 -5.04 6.77
C ARG A 48 2.40 -4.77 6.18
N ALA A 49 1.60 -3.92 6.81
CA ALA A 49 0.32 -3.48 6.27
C ALA A 49 0.53 -2.80 4.90
N LEU A 50 1.52 -1.91 4.79
CA LEU A 50 1.88 -1.28 3.52
C LEU A 50 2.22 -2.32 2.45
N LEU A 51 3.12 -3.26 2.73
CA LEU A 51 3.54 -4.25 1.74
C LEU A 51 2.36 -5.13 1.28
N ASN A 52 1.43 -5.45 2.17
CA ASN A 52 0.20 -6.16 1.81
C ASN A 52 -0.70 -5.32 0.89
N LEU A 53 -0.85 -4.02 1.16
CA LEU A 53 -1.61 -3.11 0.31
C LEU A 53 -0.95 -2.96 -1.06
N VAL A 54 0.37 -2.75 -1.10
CA VAL A 54 1.18 -2.67 -2.32
C VAL A 54 1.02 -3.93 -3.16
N ALA A 55 1.19 -5.12 -2.56
CA ALA A 55 1.04 -6.39 -3.27
C ALA A 55 -0.37 -6.55 -3.86
N GLN A 56 -1.42 -6.10 -3.16
CA GLN A 56 -2.79 -6.12 -3.68
C GLN A 56 -2.96 -5.18 -4.87
N VAL A 57 -2.49 -3.94 -4.78
CA VAL A 57 -2.56 -2.95 -5.85
C VAL A 57 -1.80 -3.44 -7.08
N MET A 58 -0.62 -4.03 -6.88
CA MET A 58 0.19 -4.62 -7.95
C MET A 58 -0.49 -5.80 -8.63
N GLY A 59 -1.33 -6.55 -7.91
CA GLY A 59 -2.12 -7.64 -8.49
C GLY A 59 -3.25 -7.17 -9.43
N TRP A 60 -3.57 -5.88 -9.48
CA TRP A 60 -4.65 -5.37 -10.31
C TRP A 60 -4.21 -5.13 -11.74
N GLN A 61 -5.04 -5.56 -12.69
CA GLN A 61 -4.97 -5.09 -14.06
C GLN A 61 -5.70 -3.75 -14.17
N VAL A 62 -4.93 -2.72 -14.52
CA VAL A 62 -5.40 -1.34 -14.64
C VAL A 62 -4.78 -0.70 -15.87
N SER A 63 -5.60 0.02 -16.64
CA SER A 63 -5.15 0.76 -17.82
C SER A 63 -4.89 2.20 -17.40
N GLY A 64 -3.77 2.43 -16.71
CA GLY A 64 -3.38 3.75 -16.20
C GLY A 64 -3.23 3.82 -14.67
N LYS A 65 -3.13 5.06 -14.17
CA LYS A 65 -3.01 5.37 -12.75
C LYS A 65 -4.38 5.43 -12.08
N LEU A 66 -4.47 4.91 -10.87
CA LEU A 66 -5.66 5.00 -10.02
C LEU A 66 -5.60 6.28 -9.20
N ASP A 67 -6.77 6.91 -9.07
CA ASP A 67 -7.03 7.98 -8.13
C ASP A 67 -7.40 7.41 -6.74
N PRO A 68 -7.44 8.23 -5.68
CA PRO A 68 -7.80 7.78 -4.33
C PRO A 68 -9.15 7.08 -4.26
N LYS A 69 -10.13 7.55 -5.05
CA LYS A 69 -11.50 7.01 -5.04
C LYS A 69 -11.54 5.59 -5.63
N ALA A 70 -10.81 5.36 -6.71
CA ALA A 70 -10.67 4.08 -7.37
C ALA A 70 -9.88 3.11 -6.49
N LEU A 71 -8.82 3.58 -5.81
CA LEU A 71 -8.07 2.81 -4.82
C LEU A 71 -8.99 2.34 -3.69
N SER A 72 -9.69 3.24 -3.00
CA SER A 72 -10.59 2.89 -1.90
C SER A 72 -11.72 1.96 -2.34
N SER A 73 -12.34 2.20 -3.50
CA SER A 73 -13.41 1.34 -4.03
C SER A 73 -12.95 -0.10 -4.24
N ARG A 74 -11.71 -0.30 -4.73
CA ARG A 74 -11.15 -1.64 -4.95
C ARG A 74 -10.74 -2.32 -3.65
N LEU A 75 -10.14 -1.58 -2.71
CA LEU A 75 -9.79 -2.12 -1.39
C LEU A 75 -11.03 -2.58 -0.62
N MET A 76 -12.10 -1.77 -0.61
CA MET A 76 -13.38 -2.14 0.04
C MET A 76 -13.99 -3.39 -0.57
N ARG A 77 -13.94 -3.54 -1.91
CA ARG A 77 -14.45 -4.73 -2.60
C ARG A 77 -13.75 -6.01 -2.16
N ARG A 78 -12.46 -5.94 -1.82
CA ARG A 78 -11.67 -7.10 -1.40
C ARG A 78 -11.84 -7.41 0.08
N ALA A 79 -12.00 -6.40 0.94
CA ALA A 79 -12.37 -6.61 2.35
C ALA A 79 -13.66 -7.46 2.47
N ALA A 80 -14.65 -7.19 1.60
CA ALA A 80 -15.87 -7.98 1.53
C ALA A 80 -15.68 -9.43 1.01
N GLN A 81 -14.57 -9.74 0.35
CA GLN A 81 -14.28 -11.08 -0.19
C GLN A 81 -13.39 -11.94 0.73
N TYR A 82 -12.69 -11.33 1.68
CA TYR A 82 -11.78 -12.05 2.61
C TYR A 82 -12.46 -12.51 3.91
N ASP A 83 -13.73 -12.16 4.11
CA ASP A 83 -14.56 -12.58 5.25
C ASP A 83 -15.18 -13.98 5.02
N LYS A 84 -14.39 -14.95 4.55
CA LYS A 84 -14.83 -16.34 4.36
C LYS A 84 -13.72 -17.36 4.55
#